data_AF-A0A951CCT9-F1
#
_entry.id   AF-A0A951CCT9-F1
#
_cell.length_a   1.000
_cell.length_b   1.000
_cell.length_c   1.000
_cell.angle_alpha   90.00
_cell.angle_beta   90.00
_cell.angle_gamma   90.00
#
_symmetry.space_group_name_H-M   'P 1'
#
loop_
_entity.id
_entity.type
_entity.pdbx_description
1 polymer ?
#
loop_
_entity_poly.entity_id
_entity_poly.type
_entity_poly.pdbx_seq_one_letter_code
_entity_poly.pdbx_strand_id
1 'polypeptide(L)' 'MASNAFSQGTQVEHLKFGLGSVVSSSEERIVIKFDDHGEKKFVTNMVMGSLKKSDRQPPVEKKGARRKKVAPANA' A
#
# COMPACT_ATOMS: atom_id res chain seq x y z
N MET A 1 -20.71 -2.46 -11.19
CA MET A 1 -19.84 -2.10 -10.06
C MET A 1 -18.97 -0.93 -10.50
N ALA A 2 -19.00 0.20 -9.79
CA ALA A 2 -18.12 1.32 -10.09
C ALA A 2 -16.67 0.84 -9.96
N SER A 3 -15.93 0.86 -11.08
CA SER A 3 -14.51 0.54 -11.12
C SER A 3 -13.75 1.63 -10.39
N ASN A 4 -13.67 1.56 -9.06
CA ASN A 4 -12.77 2.38 -8.27
C ASN A 4 -11.36 2.07 -8.79
N ALA A 5 -10.74 3.02 -9.51
CA ALA A 5 -9.52 2.79 -10.29
C ALA A 5 -8.36 2.23 -9.43
N PHE A 6 -8.41 2.52 -8.12
CA PHE A 6 -7.49 2.03 -7.11
C PHE A 6 -8.28 1.37 -5.98
N SER A 7 -8.16 0.05 -5.87
CA SER A 7 -8.72 -0.71 -4.75
C SER A 7 -7.80 -0.61 -3.54
N GLN A 8 -8.35 -0.78 -2.34
CA GLN A 8 -7.53 -0.90 -1.13
C GLN A 8 -6.48 -2.02 -1.29
N GLY A 9 -5.26 -1.77 -0.81
CA GLY A 9 -4.09 -2.64 -0.97
C GLY A 9 -3.33 -2.48 -2.29
N THR A 10 -3.87 -1.74 -3.26
CA THR A 10 -3.19 -1.49 -4.54
C THR A 10 -1.90 -0.70 -4.31
N GLN A 11 -0.82 -1.15 -4.95
CA GLN A 11 0.44 -0.41 -4.97
C GLN A 11 0.36 0.70 -6.02
N VAL A 12 0.71 1.90 -5.61
CA VAL A 12 0.66 3.11 -6.42
C VAL A 12 1.96 3.87 -6.29
N GLU A 13 2.29 4.62 -7.33
CA GLU A 13 3.40 5.55 -7.33
C GLU A 13 2.85 6.96 -7.52
N HIS A 14 3.24 7.88 -6.66
CA HIS A 14 2.91 9.28 -6.75
C HIS A 14 4.14 10.10 -7.14
N LEU A 15 3.99 11.02 -8.09
CA LEU A 15 5.10 11.83 -8.65
C LEU A 15 5.99 12.49 -7.57
N LYS A 16 5.38 12.96 -6.47
CA LYS A 16 6.08 13.67 -5.37
C LYS A 16 6.46 12.78 -4.19
N PHE A 17 5.72 11.71 -3.94
CA PHE A 17 5.84 10.94 -2.69
C PHE A 17 6.36 9.51 -2.93
N GLY A 18 6.61 9.15 -4.19
CA GLY A 18 7.11 7.84 -4.56
C GLY A 18 6.08 6.74 -4.37
N LEU A 19 6.57 5.57 -4.02
CA LEU A 19 5.79 4.34 -3.89
C LEU A 19 4.96 4.35 -2.59
N GLY A 20 3.73 3.85 -2.70
CA GLY A 20 2.84 3.71 -1.58
C GLY A 20 1.72 2.70 -1.81
N SER A 21 1.03 2.36 -0.73
CA SER A 21 -0.10 1.43 -0.72
C SER A 21 -1.38 2.17 -0.44
N VAL A 22 -2.44 1.91 -1.22
CA VAL A 22 -3.76 2.46 -0.93
C VAL A 22 -4.31 1.83 0.34
N VAL A 23 -4.53 2.64 1.37
CA VAL A 23 -5.11 2.20 2.65
C VAL A 23 -6.63 2.23 2.58
N SER A 24 -7.20 3.23 1.92
CA SER A 24 -8.64 3.36 1.72
C SER A 24 -8.92 4.20 0.48
N SER A 25 -9.93 3.84 -0.30
CA SER A 25 -10.37 4.61 -1.47
C SER A 25 -11.88 4.83 -1.48
N SER A 26 -12.29 6.10 -1.58
CA SER A 26 -13.65 6.53 -1.87
C SER A 26 -13.67 7.53 -3.03
N GLU A 27 -14.86 7.88 -3.50
CA GLU A 27 -15.03 8.82 -4.62
C GLU A 27 -14.49 10.22 -4.29
N GLU A 28 -14.61 10.64 -3.04
CA GLU A 28 -14.16 11.96 -2.60
C GLU A 28 -12.73 11.96 -2.07
N ARG A 29 -12.33 10.90 -1.37
CA ARG A 29 -11.06 10.84 -0.64
C ARG A 29 -10.34 9.51 -0.85
N ILE A 30 -9.04 9.59 -1.01
CA ILE A 30 -8.16 8.42 -1.01
C ILE A 30 -7.05 8.62 0.02
N VAL A 31 -6.73 7.54 0.74
CA VAL A 31 -5.67 7.48 1.74
C VAL A 31 -4.60 6.53 1.24
N ILE A 32 -3.37 7.02 1.14
CA ILE A 32 -2.22 6.26 0.64
C ILE A 32 -1.11 6.34 1.68
N LYS A 33 -0.57 5.18 2.05
CA LYS A 33 0.62 5.08 2.89
C LYS A 33 1.84 4.94 2.00
N PHE A 34 2.63 6.00 1.91
CA PHE A 34 3.90 6.01 1.19
C PHE A 34 5.02 5.45 2.05
N ASP A 35 5.97 4.78 1.41
CA ASP A 35 7.09 4.13 2.10
C ASP A 35 7.97 5.17 2.83
N ASP A 36 8.31 6.27 2.15
CA ASP A 36 9.20 7.31 2.69
C ASP A 36 8.47 8.47 3.38
N HIS A 37 7.19 8.66 3.10
CA HIS A 37 6.42 9.83 3.56
C HIS A 37 5.24 9.50 4.48
N GLY A 38 5.00 8.22 4.76
CA GLY A 38 3.91 7.77 5.61
C GLY A 38 2.52 8.01 4.99
N GLU A 39 1.50 8.03 5.84
CA GLU A 39 0.10 8.17 5.40
C GLU A 39 -0.21 9.60 4.94
N LYS A 40 -0.84 9.72 3.77
CA LYS A 40 -1.40 10.97 3.27
C LYS A 40 -2.80 10.77 2.73
N LYS A 41 -3.62 11.80 2.93
CA LYS A 41 -5.02 11.86 2.47
C LYS A 41 -5.12 12.88 1.34
N PHE A 42 -5.78 12.48 0.27
CA PHE A 42 -5.98 13.32 -0.91
C PHE A 42 -7.44 13.37 -1.31
N VAL A 43 -7.79 14.37 -2.11
CA VAL A 43 -9.03 14.38 -2.88
C VAL A 43 -8.82 13.48 -4.09
N THR A 44 -9.66 12.46 -4.26
CA THR A 44 -9.48 11.42 -5.29
C THR A 44 -9.35 12.03 -6.68
N ASN A 45 -10.25 12.95 -7.06
CA ASN A 45 -10.23 13.63 -8.36
C ASN A 45 -8.96 14.43 -8.64
N MET A 46 -8.33 15.01 -7.62
CA MET A 46 -7.11 15.80 -7.79
C MET A 46 -5.86 14.93 -7.92
N VAL A 47 -5.83 13.81 -7.20
CA VAL A 47 -4.63 12.97 -7.11
C VAL A 47 -4.56 11.94 -8.23
N MET A 48 -5.68 11.61 -8.88
CA MET A 48 -5.72 10.64 -9.99
C MET A 48 -4.76 10.97 -11.13
N GLY A 49 -4.54 12.25 -11.46
CA GLY A 49 -3.56 12.64 -12.48
C GLY A 49 -2.09 12.46 -12.07
N SER A 50 -1.82 12.34 -10.76
CA SER A 50 -0.48 12.17 -10.19
C SER A 50 -0.19 10.76 -9.69
N LEU A 51 -1.16 9.83 -9.82
CA LEU A 51 -1.03 8.44 -9.39
C LEU A 51 -0.88 7.50 -10.59
N LYS A 52 0.13 6.62 -10.50
CA LYS A 52 0.32 5.50 -11.41
C LYS A 52 0.13 4.19 -10.65
N LYS A 53 -0.44 3.17 -11.31
CA LYS A 53 -0.42 1.81 -10.77
C LYS A 53 1.03 1.32 -10.83
N SER A 54 1.56 0.85 -9.71
CA SER A 54 2.87 0.25 -9.66
C SER A 54 2.76 -1.27 -9.80
N ASP A 55 3.59 -1.87 -10.65
CA ASP A 55 3.71 -3.34 -10.78
C ASP A 55 4.59 -3.94 -9.67
N ARG A 56 5.11 -3.09 -8.76
CA ARG A 56 5.79 -3.58 -7.57
C ARG A 56 4.81 -4.49 -6.85
N GLN A 57 5.09 -5.79 -6.85
CA GLN A 57 4.35 -6.71 -5.99
C GLN A 57 4.43 -6.12 -4.58
N PRO A 58 3.30 -6.01 -3.85
CA PRO A 58 3.36 -5.59 -2.46
C PRO A 58 4.48 -6.41 -1.82
N PRO A 59 5.48 -5.78 -1.17
CA PRO A 59 6.56 -6.52 -0.52
C PRO A 59 5.86 -7.58 0.27
N VAL A 60 6.09 -8.86 -0.07
CA VAL A 60 5.25 -9.96 0.43
C VAL A 60 5.13 -9.70 1.91
N GLU A 61 3.94 -9.31 2.37
CA GLU A 61 3.73 -9.21 3.79
C GLU A 61 4.09 -10.61 4.23
N LYS A 62 5.18 -10.76 4.97
CA LYS A 62 5.57 -12.04 5.55
C LYS A 62 4.46 -12.35 6.55
N LYS A 63 3.29 -12.75 6.06
CA LYS A 63 2.22 -13.42 6.78
C LYS A 63 2.96 -14.53 7.51
N GLY A 64 3.01 -14.35 8.83
CA GLY A 64 4.13 -14.75 9.65
C GLY A 64 4.87 -16.00 9.19
N ALA A 65 6.17 -15.85 8.93
CA ALA A 65 7.09 -16.83 9.51
C ALA A 65 7.03 -16.64 11.03
N ARG A 66 5.95 -17.13 11.65
CA ARG A 66 5.99 -17.61 13.03
C ARG A 66 7.04 -18.72 12.98
N ARG A 67 8.33 -18.36 13.03
CA ARG A 67 9.39 -19.28 13.39
C ARG A 67 9.03 -19.68 14.82
N LYS A 68 8.27 -20.77 14.87
CA LYS A 68 8.01 -21.57 16.05
C LYS A 68 9.37 -21.68 16.74
N LYS A 69 9.43 -21.18 17.97
CA LYS A 69 10.54 -21.35 18.89
C LYS A 69 10.86 -22.86 18.89
N VAL A 70 11.93 -23.25 18.21
CA VAL A 70 12.60 -24.53 18.46
C VAL A 70 13.92 -24.16 19.11
N ALA A 71 13.91 -24.17 20.44
CA ALA A 71 15.13 -24.40 21.16
C ALA A 71 15.58 -25.82 20.82
N PRO A 72 16.84 -26.06 20.43
CA PRO A 72 17.46 -27.31 20.76
C PRO A 72 18.00 -27.19 22.18
N ALA A 73 17.34 -27.88 23.11
CA ALA A 73 18.04 -28.49 24.22
C ALA A 73 18.76 -29.73 23.67
N ASN A 74 20.07 -29.82 23.91
CA ASN A 74 20.84 -31.03 24.21
C ASN A 74 22.30 -30.61 24.35
N ALA A 75 22.90 -30.77 25.54
CA ALA A 75 23.43 -32.02 26.13
C ALA A 75 24.89 -32.20 25.72
#